data_AF-A0A3S4K406-F1
#
_entry.id   AF-A0A3S4K406-F1
#
_cell.length_a   1.000
_cell.length_b   1.000
_cell.length_c   1.000
_cell.angle_alpha   90.00
_cell.angle_beta   90.00
_cell.angle_gamma   90.00
#
_symmetry.space_group_name_H-M   'P 1'
#
loop_
_entity.id
_entity.type
_entity.pdbx_description
1 polymer ?
#
loop_
_entity_poly.entity_id
_entity_poly.type
_entity_poly.pdbx_seq_one_letter_code
_entity_poly.pdbx_strand_id
1 'polypeptide(L)'
;MRRLRQLIAQSWHTDEIRKQRPSPVDEAKWGFAVVENSLWQGVPNYLRELNEQLEENLGYKLPVDFVPVRFTSWMGGDRDGNPNVTADITRHVLLLSRWKATDLFLKDIHVLVSELSMVDATPELLALVGEEGASEPYRYLMKKLRARLMATQSWLEARLKGEKLPKPAGLLTQNEQLWEPLYACYQSLQACGMGIIANGELLDTLRRVKCFGVPLVRIDIRQESTRHTEALGEITRYLGIGDYESWSEADKQAFLIRELNSKRPLLPRNWEPSNDTREVLETCKVIAEAPKGSIAAYVISMAKNAV
;
A
#
# COMPACT_ATOMS: atom_id res chain seq x y z
N MET A 1 -10.67 -36.08 -16.00
CA MET A 1 -11.61 -35.45 -16.99
C MET A 1 -12.88 -34.82 -16.38
N ARG A 2 -13.50 -35.33 -15.30
CA ARG A 2 -14.75 -34.76 -14.71
C ARG A 2 -14.63 -33.28 -14.34
N ARG A 3 -13.56 -32.88 -13.63
CA ARG A 3 -13.36 -31.49 -13.19
C ARG A 3 -13.18 -30.52 -14.36
N LEU A 4 -12.45 -30.92 -15.40
CA LEU A 4 -12.26 -30.11 -16.60
C LEU A 4 -13.59 -29.82 -17.30
N ARG A 5 -14.46 -30.83 -17.46
CA ARG A 5 -15.81 -30.63 -18.03
C ARG A 5 -16.66 -29.68 -17.19
N GLN A 6 -16.58 -29.77 -15.86
CA GLN A 6 -17.26 -28.85 -14.96
C GLN A 6 -16.76 -27.41 -15.12
N LEU A 7 -15.44 -27.19 -15.20
CA LEU A 7 -14.86 -25.86 -15.39
C LEU A 7 -15.26 -25.26 -16.75
N ILE A 8 -15.20 -26.04 -17.82
CA ILE A 8 -15.65 -25.61 -19.15
C ILE A 8 -17.13 -25.25 -19.12
N ALA A 9 -17.98 -26.08 -18.52
CA ALA A 9 -19.41 -25.80 -18.40
C ALA A 9 -19.67 -24.54 -17.55
N GLN A 10 -18.90 -24.34 -16.46
CA GLN A 10 -18.99 -23.12 -15.64
C GLN A 10 -18.66 -21.88 -16.47
N SER A 11 -17.54 -21.85 -17.19
CA SER A 11 -17.17 -20.73 -18.05
C SER A 11 -18.15 -20.51 -19.19
N TRP A 12 -18.68 -21.59 -19.79
CA TRP A 12 -19.65 -21.48 -20.89
C TRP A 12 -21.01 -20.94 -20.44
N HIS A 13 -21.46 -21.29 -19.23
CA HIS A 13 -22.76 -20.87 -18.69
C HIS A 13 -22.69 -19.63 -17.76
N THR A 14 -21.51 -19.04 -17.58
CA THR A 14 -21.35 -17.79 -16.82
C THR A 14 -21.26 -16.63 -17.80
N ASP A 15 -22.25 -15.74 -17.78
CA ASP A 15 -22.25 -14.51 -18.57
C ASP A 15 -21.39 -13.44 -17.88
N GLU A 16 -20.15 -13.27 -18.34
CA GLU A 16 -19.21 -12.26 -17.82
C GLU A 16 -19.25 -10.94 -18.61
N ILE A 17 -20.13 -10.80 -19.61
CA ILE A 17 -20.21 -9.57 -20.40
C ILE A 17 -20.78 -8.45 -19.52
N ARG A 18 -19.91 -7.49 -19.18
CA ARG A 18 -20.28 -6.32 -18.38
C ARG A 18 -21.31 -5.48 -19.12
N LYS A 19 -22.49 -5.32 -18.52
CA LYS A 19 -23.58 -4.48 -19.06
C LYS A 19 -23.37 -2.98 -18.82
N GLN A 20 -22.48 -2.63 -17.89
CA GLN A 20 -22.15 -1.25 -17.53
C GLN A 20 -20.62 -1.08 -17.51
N ARG A 21 -20.15 0.14 -17.77
CA ARG A 21 -18.73 0.49 -17.64
C ARG A 21 -18.30 0.26 -16.18
N PRO A 22 -17.18 -0.42 -15.93
CA PRO A 22 -16.70 -0.63 -14.56
C PRO A 22 -16.35 0.68 -13.87
N SER A 23 -16.58 0.73 -12.56
CA SER A 23 -16.05 1.82 -11.75
C SER A 23 -14.55 1.64 -11.52
N PRO A 24 -13.79 2.71 -11.22
CA PRO A 24 -12.38 2.58 -10.84
C PRO A 24 -12.18 1.69 -9.59
N VAL A 25 -13.18 1.59 -8.71
CA VAL A 25 -13.15 0.70 -7.55
C VAL A 25 -13.22 -0.78 -7.98
N ASP A 26 -14.00 -1.10 -9.02
CA ASP A 26 -14.07 -2.46 -9.57
C ASP A 26 -12.75 -2.88 -10.22
N GLU A 27 -12.08 -1.96 -10.91
CA GLU A 27 -10.75 -2.18 -11.47
C GLU A 27 -9.70 -2.42 -10.37
N ALA A 28 -9.76 -1.62 -9.29
CA ALA A 28 -8.89 -1.84 -8.12
C ALA A 28 -9.13 -3.22 -7.48
N LYS A 29 -10.39 -3.64 -7.32
CA LYS A 29 -10.74 -4.98 -6.81
C LYS A 29 -10.19 -6.10 -7.70
N TRP A 30 -10.21 -5.92 -9.03
CA TRP A 30 -9.62 -6.89 -9.95
C TRP A 30 -8.11 -6.99 -9.76
N GLY A 31 -7.41 -5.85 -9.59
CA GLY A 31 -6.00 -5.83 -9.22
C GLY A 31 -5.70 -6.58 -7.93
N PHE A 32 -6.55 -6.43 -6.91
CA PHE A 32 -6.39 -7.18 -5.65
C PHE A 32 -6.59 -8.68 -5.82
N ALA A 33 -7.47 -9.11 -6.73
CA ALA A 33 -7.64 -10.52 -7.05
C ALA A 33 -6.38 -11.13 -7.71
N VAL A 34 -5.65 -10.35 -8.52
CA VAL A 34 -4.35 -10.78 -9.07
C VAL A 34 -3.32 -10.96 -7.95
N VAL A 35 -3.29 -10.02 -6.99
CA VAL A 35 -2.39 -10.12 -5.83
C VAL A 35 -2.69 -11.38 -5.04
N GLU A 36 -3.93 -11.60 -4.62
CA GLU A 36 -4.34 -12.74 -3.79
C GLU A 36 -4.12 -14.10 -4.49
N ASN A 37 -4.58 -14.24 -5.73
CA ASN A 37 -4.62 -15.54 -6.40
C ASN A 37 -3.31 -15.95 -7.06
N SER A 38 -2.36 -15.02 -7.23
CA SER A 38 -1.11 -15.29 -7.94
C SER A 38 0.08 -14.70 -7.21
N LEU A 39 0.17 -13.37 -7.06
CA LEU A 39 1.41 -12.74 -6.61
C LEU A 39 1.75 -13.03 -5.14
N TRP A 40 0.75 -13.28 -4.29
CA TRP A 40 0.94 -13.62 -2.88
C TRP A 40 1.77 -14.90 -2.69
N GLN A 41 1.63 -15.86 -3.61
CA GLN A 41 2.43 -17.09 -3.64
C GLN A 41 3.63 -16.95 -4.58
N GLY A 42 3.44 -16.32 -5.74
CA GLY A 42 4.47 -16.18 -6.76
C GLY A 42 5.71 -15.43 -6.29
N VAL A 43 5.56 -14.34 -5.52
CA VAL A 43 6.70 -13.54 -5.07
C VAL A 43 7.60 -14.30 -4.08
N PRO A 44 7.08 -14.90 -2.99
CA PRO A 44 7.92 -15.71 -2.10
C PRO A 44 8.60 -16.88 -2.80
N ASN A 45 7.89 -17.57 -3.71
CA ASN A 45 8.46 -18.68 -4.51
C ASN A 45 9.61 -18.19 -5.37
N TYR A 46 9.42 -17.11 -6.14
CA TYR A 46 10.49 -16.50 -6.94
C TYR A 46 11.72 -16.14 -6.09
N LEU A 47 11.53 -15.53 -4.92
CA LEU A 47 12.65 -15.14 -4.05
C LEU A 47 13.34 -16.35 -3.40
N ARG A 48 12.64 -17.49 -3.26
CA ARG A 48 13.22 -18.75 -2.78
C ARG A 48 14.15 -19.32 -3.84
N GLU A 49 13.62 -19.53 -5.05
CA GLU A 49 14.39 -19.98 -6.21
C GLU A 49 15.59 -19.07 -6.50
N LEU A 50 15.41 -17.75 -6.42
CA LEU A 50 16.50 -16.79 -6.60
C LEU A 50 17.64 -17.04 -5.61
N ASN A 51 17.34 -17.19 -4.31
CA ASN A 51 18.36 -17.40 -3.30
C ASN A 51 19.02 -18.79 -3.42
N GLU A 52 18.27 -19.82 -3.82
CA GLU A 52 18.81 -21.15 -4.07
C GLU A 52 19.79 -21.13 -5.25
N GLN A 53 19.40 -20.47 -6.36
CA GLN A 53 20.27 -20.32 -7.52
C GLN A 53 21.50 -19.45 -7.26
N LEU A 54 21.40 -18.42 -6.42
CA LEU A 54 22.56 -17.61 -6.01
C LEU A 54 23.54 -18.42 -5.15
N GLU A 55 23.04 -19.24 -4.23
CA GLU A 55 23.90 -20.08 -3.40
C GLU A 55 24.60 -21.16 -4.23
N GLU A 56 23.86 -21.83 -5.12
CA GLU A 56 24.39 -22.89 -5.99
C GLU A 56 25.48 -22.38 -6.94
N ASN A 57 25.26 -21.21 -7.56
CA ASN A 57 26.15 -20.71 -8.62
C ASN A 57 27.21 -19.71 -8.13
N LEU A 58 26.93 -18.95 -7.06
CA LEU A 58 27.79 -17.87 -6.58
C LEU A 58 28.25 -18.03 -5.12
N GLY A 59 27.74 -19.03 -4.38
CA GLY A 59 28.19 -19.36 -3.03
C GLY A 59 27.69 -18.41 -1.93
N TYR A 60 26.64 -17.63 -2.18
CA TYR A 60 26.02 -16.77 -1.17
C TYR A 60 24.50 -16.61 -1.38
N LYS A 61 23.79 -16.22 -0.31
CA LYS A 61 22.37 -15.83 -0.34
C LYS A 61 22.22 -14.34 -0.06
N LEU A 62 21.14 -13.75 -0.56
CA LEU A 62 20.79 -12.37 -0.20
C LEU A 62 20.25 -12.30 1.23
N PRO A 63 20.53 -11.21 1.97
CA PRO A 63 19.96 -10.99 3.30
C PRO A 63 18.43 -11.05 3.32
N VAL A 64 17.86 -11.48 4.44
CA VAL A 64 16.41 -11.67 4.62
C VAL A 64 15.62 -10.37 4.45
N ASP A 65 16.22 -9.24 4.82
CA ASP A 65 15.64 -7.92 4.68
C ASP A 65 15.77 -7.32 3.27
N PHE A 66 16.55 -7.95 2.39
CA PHE A 66 16.69 -7.56 0.99
C PHE A 66 15.61 -8.22 0.12
N VAL A 67 14.50 -7.49 -0.07
CA VAL A 67 13.39 -7.89 -0.95
C VAL A 67 13.34 -6.91 -2.13
N PRO A 68 13.94 -7.24 -3.29
CA PRO A 68 14.12 -6.31 -4.40
C PRO A 68 12.86 -6.07 -5.25
N VAL A 69 11.76 -6.75 -4.95
CA VAL A 69 10.50 -6.65 -5.70
C VAL A 69 9.48 -5.81 -4.93
N ARG A 70 8.79 -4.92 -5.65
CA ARG A 70 7.66 -4.11 -5.15
C ARG A 70 6.60 -4.02 -6.24
N PHE A 71 5.34 -4.09 -5.85
CA PHE A 71 4.21 -3.86 -6.76
C PHE A 71 3.58 -2.50 -6.49
N THR A 72 3.26 -1.79 -7.57
CA THR A 72 2.49 -0.56 -7.58
C THR A 72 1.29 -0.69 -8.51
N SER A 73 0.29 0.17 -8.33
CA SER A 73 -0.96 0.15 -9.10
C SER A 73 -1.31 1.57 -9.56
N TRP A 74 -1.92 1.68 -10.73
CA TRP A 74 -2.52 2.93 -11.21
C TRP A 74 -4.03 2.97 -10.99
N MET A 75 -4.66 1.84 -10.64
CA MET A 75 -6.10 1.77 -10.45
C MET A 75 -6.53 2.62 -9.25
N GLY A 76 -7.39 3.62 -9.50
CA GLY A 76 -7.82 4.60 -8.52
C GLY A 76 -6.85 5.77 -8.31
N GLY A 77 -5.73 5.81 -9.02
CA GLY A 77 -4.72 6.88 -8.95
C GLY A 77 -4.48 7.61 -10.27
N ASP A 78 -4.56 6.92 -11.41
CA ASP A 78 -4.50 7.55 -12.73
C ASP A 78 -5.84 8.19 -13.10
N ARG A 79 -5.82 9.52 -13.23
CA ARG A 79 -6.97 10.32 -13.66
C ARG A 79 -6.72 11.13 -14.92
N ASP A 80 -5.60 10.90 -15.59
CA ASP A 80 -5.29 11.52 -16.87
C ASP A 80 -6.37 11.14 -17.91
N GLY A 81 -7.15 12.13 -18.34
CA GLY A 81 -8.29 11.94 -19.25
C GLY A 81 -9.46 11.13 -18.66
N ASN A 82 -9.48 10.84 -17.36
CA ASN A 82 -10.54 10.04 -16.73
C ASN A 82 -11.22 10.79 -15.55
N PRO A 83 -12.31 11.54 -15.80
CA PRO A 83 -13.00 12.31 -14.75
C PRO A 83 -13.69 11.43 -13.70
N ASN A 84 -13.80 10.11 -13.92
CA ASN A 84 -14.39 9.20 -12.94
C ASN A 84 -13.44 8.88 -11.77
N VAL A 85 -12.15 9.23 -11.86
CA VAL A 85 -11.15 9.02 -10.80
C VAL A 85 -11.00 10.30 -9.99
N THR A 86 -11.99 10.55 -9.13
CA THR A 86 -12.00 11.69 -8.22
C THR A 86 -11.09 11.47 -7.00
N ALA A 87 -10.80 12.55 -6.26
CA ALA A 87 -10.07 12.46 -4.99
C ALA A 87 -10.74 11.48 -4.00
N ASP A 88 -12.07 11.42 -3.95
CA ASP A 88 -12.81 10.49 -3.08
C ASP A 88 -12.65 9.04 -3.51
N ILE A 89 -12.62 8.76 -4.81
CA ILE A 89 -12.34 7.42 -5.33
C ILE A 89 -10.92 6.99 -4.94
N THR A 90 -9.92 7.86 -5.08
CA THR A 90 -8.55 7.58 -4.63
C THR A 90 -8.53 7.28 -3.13
N ARG A 91 -9.20 8.10 -2.30
CA ARG A 91 -9.30 7.86 -0.85
C ARG A 91 -9.95 6.51 -0.53
N HIS A 92 -11.02 6.16 -1.25
CA HIS A 92 -11.71 4.89 -1.08
C HIS A 92 -10.83 3.70 -1.46
N VAL A 93 -10.13 3.75 -2.60
CA VAL A 93 -9.23 2.68 -3.06
C VAL A 93 -8.06 2.49 -2.09
N LEU A 94 -7.48 3.57 -1.57
CA LEU A 94 -6.43 3.50 -0.54
C LEU A 94 -6.90 2.77 0.73
N LEU A 95 -8.12 3.06 1.20
CA LEU A 95 -8.69 2.36 2.37
C LEU A 95 -8.98 0.89 2.06
N LEU A 96 -9.53 0.61 0.87
CA LEU A 96 -9.88 -0.74 0.43
C LEU A 96 -8.63 -1.63 0.28
N SER A 97 -7.55 -1.07 -0.25
CA SER A 97 -6.26 -1.78 -0.39
C SER A 97 -5.69 -2.17 0.97
N ARG A 98 -5.70 -1.25 1.94
CA ARG A 98 -5.32 -1.55 3.32
C ARG A 98 -6.21 -2.62 3.96
N TRP A 99 -7.51 -2.58 3.71
CA TRP A 99 -8.43 -3.60 4.23
C TRP A 99 -8.09 -4.98 3.64
N LYS A 100 -7.81 -5.04 2.34
CA LYS A 100 -7.44 -6.30 1.70
C LYS A 100 -6.07 -6.80 2.15
N ALA A 101 -5.10 -5.92 2.41
CA ALA A 101 -3.85 -6.31 3.08
C ALA A 101 -4.13 -6.97 4.44
N THR A 102 -5.02 -6.40 5.27
CA THR A 102 -5.35 -7.01 6.56
C THR A 102 -5.97 -8.40 6.41
N ASP A 103 -6.86 -8.61 5.42
CA ASP A 103 -7.44 -9.93 5.12
C ASP A 103 -6.37 -10.97 4.76
N LEU A 104 -5.44 -10.63 3.87
CA LEU A 104 -4.37 -11.55 3.45
C LEU A 104 -3.36 -11.82 4.57
N PHE A 105 -2.90 -10.78 5.28
CA PHE A 105 -2.01 -10.97 6.42
C PHE A 105 -2.68 -11.73 7.56
N LEU A 106 -3.99 -11.61 7.79
CA LEU A 106 -4.68 -12.43 8.79
C LEU A 106 -4.60 -13.92 8.48
N LYS A 107 -4.65 -14.31 7.20
CA LYS A 107 -4.46 -15.71 6.78
C LYS A 107 -3.05 -16.20 7.09
N ASP A 108 -2.03 -15.43 6.70
CA ASP A 108 -0.63 -15.71 7.02
C ASP A 108 -0.40 -15.82 8.54
N ILE A 109 -0.84 -14.83 9.31
CA ILE A 109 -0.67 -14.82 10.76
C ILE A 109 -1.45 -15.96 11.43
N HIS A 110 -2.59 -16.39 10.88
CA HIS A 110 -3.32 -17.54 11.41
C HIS A 110 -2.49 -18.84 11.35
N VAL A 111 -1.78 -19.07 10.24
CA VAL A 111 -0.85 -20.19 10.09
C VAL A 111 0.27 -20.06 11.13
N LEU A 112 0.91 -18.89 11.22
CA LEU A 112 2.02 -18.67 12.16
C LEU A 112 1.61 -18.81 13.63
N VAL A 113 0.41 -18.38 14.02
CA VAL A 113 -0.12 -18.61 15.39
C VAL A 113 -0.21 -20.10 15.72
N SER A 114 -0.58 -20.91 14.73
CA SER A 114 -0.77 -22.35 14.91
C SER A 114 0.58 -23.08 14.96
N GLU A 115 1.44 -22.81 13.98
CA GLU A 115 2.69 -23.54 13.76
C GLU A 115 3.85 -23.11 14.66
N LEU A 116 3.97 -21.81 15.00
CA LEU A 116 5.05 -21.30 15.84
C LEU A 116 4.80 -21.56 17.34
N SER A 117 4.75 -22.84 17.69
CA SER A 117 4.43 -23.39 19.01
C SER A 117 5.66 -23.61 19.91
N MET A 118 6.85 -23.35 19.39
CA MET A 118 8.12 -23.62 20.05
C MET A 118 8.30 -22.77 21.30
N VAL A 119 9.00 -23.32 22.29
CA VAL A 119 9.23 -22.68 23.60
C VAL A 119 10.62 -22.06 23.66
N ASP A 120 11.63 -22.76 23.13
CA ASP A 120 13.01 -22.29 23.13
C ASP A 120 13.16 -20.98 22.35
N ALA A 121 13.63 -19.96 23.05
CA ALA A 121 13.73 -18.60 22.55
C ALA A 121 14.97 -17.89 23.11
N THR A 122 15.45 -16.93 22.32
CA THR A 122 16.55 -16.05 22.71
C THR A 122 16.17 -15.13 23.88
N PRO A 123 17.14 -14.68 24.69
CA PRO A 123 16.89 -13.71 25.77
C PRO A 123 16.19 -12.44 25.28
N GLU A 124 16.53 -11.96 24.08
CA GLU A 124 15.95 -10.77 23.46
C GLU A 124 14.46 -10.97 23.15
N LEU A 125 14.08 -12.14 22.61
CA LEU A 125 12.68 -12.45 22.35
C LEU A 125 11.88 -12.63 23.65
N LEU A 126 12.47 -13.30 24.65
CA LEU A 126 11.85 -13.48 25.98
C LEU A 126 11.62 -12.13 26.68
N ALA A 127 12.58 -11.20 26.58
CA ALA A 127 12.42 -9.85 27.09
C ALA A 127 11.29 -9.09 26.38
N LEU A 128 11.13 -9.27 25.06
CA LEU A 128 10.08 -8.62 24.28
C LEU A 128 8.67 -9.12 24.65
N VAL A 129 8.53 -10.40 24.97
CA VAL A 129 7.21 -10.98 25.34
C VAL A 129 6.88 -10.82 26.82
N GLY A 130 7.90 -10.69 27.67
CA GLY A 130 7.75 -10.62 29.13
C GLY A 130 7.25 -11.94 29.74
N GLU A 131 6.98 -11.92 31.05
CA GLU A 131 6.57 -13.12 31.79
C GLU A 131 5.29 -13.77 31.24
N GLU A 132 4.32 -12.95 30.81
CA GLU A 132 3.03 -13.43 30.29
C GLU A 132 3.19 -14.28 29.02
N GLY A 133 4.17 -13.96 28.18
CA GLY A 133 4.40 -14.64 26.91
C GLY A 133 5.51 -15.68 26.93
N ALA A 134 6.24 -15.85 28.04
CA ALA A 134 7.43 -16.68 28.11
C ALA A 134 7.18 -18.18 27.83
N SER A 135 5.98 -18.68 28.08
CA SER A 135 5.61 -20.08 27.82
C SER A 135 5.37 -20.40 26.34
N GLU A 136 4.98 -19.41 25.54
CA GLU A 136 4.72 -19.55 24.10
C GLU A 136 5.18 -18.27 23.35
N PRO A 137 6.49 -17.94 23.36
CA PRO A 137 6.97 -16.60 23.00
C PRO A 137 6.59 -16.19 21.57
N TYR A 138 6.81 -17.07 20.59
CA TYR A 138 6.49 -16.80 19.19
C TYR A 138 4.98 -16.64 18.96
N ARG A 139 4.20 -17.60 19.47
CA ARG A 139 2.73 -17.60 19.39
C ARG A 139 2.13 -16.37 20.09
N TYR A 140 2.71 -15.92 21.18
CA TYR A 140 2.28 -14.71 21.90
C TYR A 140 2.41 -13.47 21.02
N LEU A 141 3.55 -13.26 20.35
CA LEU A 141 3.72 -12.16 19.40
C LEU A 141 2.76 -12.27 18.21
N MET A 142 2.56 -13.47 17.67
CA MET A 142 1.64 -13.67 16.54
C MET A 142 0.18 -13.40 16.96
N LYS A 143 -0.24 -13.79 18.16
CA LYS A 143 -1.56 -13.46 18.73
C LYS A 143 -1.73 -11.94 18.90
N LYS A 144 -0.71 -11.22 19.40
CA LYS A 144 -0.71 -9.74 19.50
C LYS A 144 -0.83 -9.09 18.12
N LEU A 145 -0.06 -9.58 17.14
CA LEU A 145 -0.10 -9.05 15.77
C LEU A 145 -1.47 -9.28 15.12
N ARG A 146 -2.05 -10.48 15.32
CA ARG A 146 -3.42 -10.80 14.89
C ARG A 146 -4.45 -9.84 15.47
N ALA A 147 -4.37 -9.54 16.77
CA ALA A 147 -5.28 -8.59 17.41
C ALA A 147 -5.16 -7.17 16.80
N ARG A 148 -3.93 -6.72 16.49
CA ARG A 148 -3.69 -5.43 15.81
C ARG A 148 -4.23 -5.41 14.37
N LEU A 149 -4.07 -6.51 13.63
CA LEU A 149 -4.63 -6.67 12.29
C LEU A 149 -6.17 -6.60 12.33
N MET A 150 -6.83 -7.34 13.23
CA MET A 150 -8.28 -7.31 13.40
C MET A 150 -8.79 -5.92 13.77
N ALA A 151 -8.15 -5.25 14.75
CA ALA A 151 -8.51 -3.89 15.13
C ALA A 151 -8.38 -2.89 13.97
N THR A 152 -7.34 -3.05 13.15
CA THR A 152 -7.13 -2.24 11.94
C THR A 152 -8.19 -2.53 10.89
N GLN A 153 -8.51 -3.80 10.64
CA GLN A 153 -9.52 -4.24 9.69
C GLN A 153 -10.90 -3.68 10.05
N SER A 154 -11.34 -3.84 11.31
CA SER A 154 -12.62 -3.30 11.77
C SER A 154 -12.70 -1.78 11.66
N TRP A 155 -11.61 -1.07 11.95
CA TRP A 155 -11.57 0.39 11.76
C TRP A 155 -11.69 0.75 10.28
N LEU A 156 -10.98 0.05 9.38
CA LEU A 156 -11.05 0.29 7.93
C LEU A 156 -12.45 0.00 7.37
N GLU A 157 -13.12 -1.05 7.83
CA GLU A 157 -14.49 -1.39 7.42
C GLU A 157 -15.47 -0.27 7.77
N ALA A 158 -15.39 0.26 9.00
CA ALA A 158 -16.21 1.40 9.40
C ALA A 158 -15.93 2.64 8.53
N ARG A 159 -14.64 2.93 8.25
CA ARG A 159 -14.25 4.04 7.37
C ARG A 159 -14.78 3.86 5.93
N LEU A 160 -14.74 2.64 5.39
CA LEU A 160 -15.27 2.31 4.07
C LEU A 160 -16.80 2.45 3.99
N LYS A 161 -17.51 2.29 5.11
CA LYS A 161 -18.95 2.57 5.26
C LYS A 161 -19.27 4.06 5.47
N GLY A 162 -18.26 4.93 5.54
CA GLY A 162 -18.41 6.36 5.77
C GLY A 162 -18.49 6.78 7.25
N GLU A 163 -18.28 5.85 8.18
CA GLU A 163 -18.34 6.14 9.62
C GLU A 163 -17.06 6.84 10.10
N LYS A 164 -17.20 7.76 11.06
CA LYS A 164 -16.07 8.46 11.69
C LYS A 164 -15.84 7.92 13.10
N LEU A 165 -14.95 6.95 13.22
CA LEU A 165 -14.54 6.37 14.51
C LEU A 165 -13.13 6.85 14.92
N PRO A 166 -12.87 6.99 16.23
CA PRO A 166 -11.51 7.16 16.74
C PRO A 166 -10.58 6.05 16.25
N LYS A 167 -9.33 6.40 15.96
CA LYS A 167 -8.32 5.41 15.56
C LYS A 167 -7.97 4.53 16.77
N PRO A 168 -7.97 3.20 16.65
CA PRO A 168 -7.54 2.33 17.74
C PRO A 168 -6.04 2.51 18.02
N ALA A 169 -5.60 2.32 19.26
CA ALA A 169 -4.19 2.49 19.66
C ALA A 169 -3.23 1.61 18.85
N GLY A 170 -3.66 0.40 18.47
CA GLY A 170 -2.86 -0.57 17.73
C GLY A 170 -2.90 -0.45 16.20
N LEU A 171 -3.48 0.62 15.64
CA LEU A 171 -3.70 0.79 14.20
C LEU A 171 -2.41 0.63 13.38
N LEU A 172 -2.44 -0.25 12.39
CA LEU A 172 -1.32 -0.48 11.48
C LEU A 172 -1.33 0.54 10.34
N THR A 173 -0.26 1.33 10.25
CA THR A 173 -0.05 2.38 9.23
C THR A 173 1.29 2.26 8.52
N GLN A 174 2.25 1.49 9.07
CA GLN A 174 3.61 1.34 8.55
C GLN A 174 4.01 -0.13 8.51
N ASN A 175 4.86 -0.49 7.54
CA ASN A 175 5.28 -1.88 7.32
C ASN A 175 6.15 -2.39 8.47
N GLU A 176 6.90 -1.50 9.13
CA GLU A 176 7.76 -1.77 10.28
C GLU A 176 6.96 -2.41 11.42
N GLN A 177 5.70 -2.01 11.59
CA GLN A 177 4.82 -2.54 12.63
C GLN A 177 4.41 -4.01 12.41
N LEU A 178 4.50 -4.50 11.16
CA LEU A 178 4.38 -5.92 10.83
C LEU A 178 5.76 -6.61 10.88
N TRP A 179 6.78 -5.95 10.33
CA TRP A 179 8.13 -6.48 10.18
C TRP A 179 8.79 -6.79 11.53
N GLU A 180 8.78 -5.85 12.47
CA GLU A 180 9.48 -5.96 13.76
C GLU A 180 9.14 -7.26 14.52
N PRO A 181 7.86 -7.57 14.84
CA PRO A 181 7.54 -8.80 15.57
C PRO A 181 7.83 -10.07 14.76
N LEU A 182 7.62 -10.06 13.45
CA LEU A 182 7.92 -11.22 12.59
C LEU A 182 9.43 -11.49 12.52
N TYR A 183 10.22 -10.43 12.39
CA TYR A 183 11.67 -10.53 12.28
C TYR A 183 12.32 -10.92 13.62
N ALA A 184 11.76 -10.47 14.75
CA ALA A 184 12.17 -10.94 16.08
C ALA A 184 11.97 -12.47 16.22
N CYS A 185 10.82 -12.99 15.78
CA CYS A 185 10.60 -14.44 15.72
C CYS A 185 11.64 -15.12 14.82
N TYR A 186 11.90 -14.57 13.63
CA TYR A 186 12.86 -15.15 12.69
C TYR A 186 14.27 -15.24 13.27
N GLN A 187 14.76 -14.15 13.88
CA GLN A 187 16.08 -14.09 14.52
C GLN A 187 16.21 -15.11 15.63
N SER A 188 15.21 -15.19 16.51
CA SER A 188 15.22 -16.14 17.63
C SER A 188 15.18 -17.59 17.16
N LEU A 189 14.33 -17.93 16.17
CA LEU A 189 14.30 -19.28 15.60
C LEU A 189 15.64 -19.66 15.00
N GLN A 190 16.30 -18.74 14.27
CA GLN A 190 17.62 -19.00 13.72
C GLN A 190 18.68 -19.23 14.80
N ALA A 191 18.72 -18.38 15.82
CA ALA A 191 19.66 -18.50 16.92
C ALA A 191 19.47 -19.78 17.76
N CYS A 192 18.23 -20.24 17.91
CA CYS A 192 17.89 -21.49 18.61
C CYS A 192 18.01 -22.75 17.73
N GLY A 193 18.63 -22.67 16.53
CA GLY A 193 18.85 -23.82 15.66
C GLY A 193 17.61 -24.31 14.89
N MET A 194 16.54 -23.52 14.86
CA MET A 194 15.26 -23.82 14.20
C MET A 194 15.16 -23.17 12.82
N GLY A 195 16.27 -23.09 12.09
CA GLY A 195 16.35 -22.41 10.81
C GLY A 195 15.44 -22.97 9.73
N ILE A 196 15.16 -24.27 9.75
CA ILE A 196 14.22 -24.90 8.80
C ILE A 196 12.82 -24.29 8.96
N ILE A 197 12.38 -24.05 10.20
CA ILE A 197 11.09 -23.43 10.50
C ILE A 197 11.12 -21.94 10.13
N ALA A 198 12.18 -21.23 10.51
CA ALA A 198 12.34 -19.81 10.21
C ALA A 198 12.27 -19.51 8.70
N ASN A 199 12.85 -20.39 7.87
CA ASN A 199 12.89 -20.24 6.41
C ASN A 199 11.68 -20.84 5.67
N GLY A 200 10.63 -21.23 6.40
CA GLY A 200 9.33 -21.65 5.87
C GLY A 200 8.36 -20.48 5.69
N GLU A 201 7.12 -20.66 6.17
CA GLU A 201 6.03 -19.67 6.07
C GLU A 201 6.38 -18.30 6.68
N LEU A 202 7.18 -18.28 7.75
CA LEU A 202 7.62 -17.02 8.37
C LEU A 202 8.44 -16.15 7.41
N LEU A 203 9.36 -16.77 6.66
CA LEU A 203 10.16 -16.07 5.66
C LEU A 203 9.29 -15.58 4.50
N ASP A 204 8.28 -16.35 4.10
CA ASP A 204 7.36 -15.96 3.04
C ASP A 204 6.51 -14.75 3.47
N THR A 205 5.98 -14.74 4.70
CA THR A 205 5.28 -13.57 5.26
C THR A 205 6.22 -12.35 5.39
N LEU A 206 7.46 -12.52 5.85
CA LEU A 206 8.45 -11.42 5.89
C LEU A 206 8.68 -10.80 4.51
N ARG A 207 8.81 -11.63 3.47
CA ARG A 207 8.96 -11.18 2.09
C ARG A 207 7.72 -10.42 1.61
N ARG A 208 6.52 -10.91 1.94
CA ARG A 208 5.23 -10.24 1.64
C ARG A 208 5.11 -8.89 2.35
N VAL A 209 5.58 -8.73 3.58
CA VAL A 209 5.58 -7.45 4.30
C VAL A 209 6.37 -6.38 3.55
N LYS A 210 7.54 -6.71 3.03
CA LYS A 210 8.33 -5.76 2.25
C LYS A 210 7.75 -5.56 0.85
N CYS A 211 7.34 -6.62 0.16
CA CYS A 211 6.83 -6.53 -1.21
C CYS A 211 5.49 -5.76 -1.32
N PHE A 212 4.53 -6.10 -0.45
CA PHE A 212 3.15 -5.62 -0.47
C PHE A 212 2.86 -4.68 0.71
N GLY A 213 3.13 -5.16 1.92
CA GLY A 213 2.99 -4.38 3.15
C GLY A 213 1.57 -3.91 3.48
N VAL A 214 1.48 -2.96 4.43
CA VAL A 214 0.23 -2.35 4.89
C VAL A 214 -0.64 -1.78 3.76
N PRO A 215 -0.10 -1.12 2.72
CA PRO A 215 -0.95 -0.62 1.63
C PRO A 215 -1.36 -1.70 0.63
N LEU A 216 -0.91 -2.96 0.76
CA LEU A 216 -1.01 -4.05 -0.23
C LEU A 216 -0.26 -3.77 -1.54
N VAL A 217 -0.65 -2.71 -2.23
CA VAL A 217 0.03 -2.15 -3.40
C VAL A 217 0.02 -0.64 -3.25
N ARG A 218 1.19 -0.01 -3.39
CA ARG A 218 1.23 1.45 -3.41
C ARG A 218 0.59 1.95 -4.70
N ILE A 219 -0.05 3.11 -4.67
CA ILE A 219 -0.62 3.69 -5.89
C ILE A 219 0.23 4.86 -6.39
N ASP A 220 0.28 5.02 -7.70
CA ASP A 220 0.78 6.26 -8.30
C ASP A 220 -0.41 7.20 -8.56
N ILE A 221 -0.19 8.49 -8.34
CA ILE A 221 -1.13 9.52 -8.76
C ILE A 221 -0.66 10.07 -10.08
N ARG A 222 -1.54 10.16 -11.08
CA ARG A 222 -1.20 10.72 -12.39
C ARG A 222 -2.22 11.76 -12.83
N GLN A 223 -1.73 12.91 -13.27
CA GLN A 223 -2.54 14.02 -13.78
C GLN A 223 -1.77 14.75 -14.90
N GLU A 224 -2.48 15.31 -15.87
CA GLU A 224 -1.85 16.10 -16.94
C GLU A 224 -1.40 17.50 -16.47
N SER A 225 -0.27 17.97 -17.00
CA SER A 225 0.36 19.26 -16.67
C SER A 225 -0.56 20.48 -16.86
N THR A 226 -1.47 20.42 -17.84
CA THR A 226 -2.44 21.49 -18.12
C THR A 226 -3.31 21.77 -16.89
N ARG A 227 -3.78 20.73 -16.21
CA ARG A 227 -4.65 20.84 -15.02
C ARG A 227 -3.94 21.53 -13.85
N HIS A 228 -2.63 21.32 -13.69
CA HIS A 228 -1.84 22.03 -12.69
C HIS A 228 -1.67 23.50 -13.04
N THR A 229 -1.45 23.80 -14.33
CA THR A 229 -1.28 25.16 -14.83
C THR A 229 -2.57 25.97 -14.65
N GLU A 230 -3.72 25.42 -15.03
CA GLU A 230 -5.04 26.03 -14.87
C GLU A 230 -5.35 26.29 -13.38
N ALA A 231 -5.08 25.31 -12.51
CA ALA A 231 -5.27 25.47 -11.06
C ALA A 231 -4.41 26.60 -10.48
N LEU A 232 -3.12 26.68 -10.85
CA LEU A 232 -2.24 27.78 -10.43
C LEU A 232 -2.64 29.12 -11.05
N GLY A 233 -3.13 29.13 -12.30
CA GLY A 233 -3.74 30.29 -12.95
C GLY A 233 -4.92 30.82 -12.15
N GLU A 234 -5.85 29.95 -11.77
CA GLU A 234 -7.03 30.33 -10.99
C GLU A 234 -6.63 30.88 -9.60
N ILE A 235 -5.67 30.25 -8.93
CA ILE A 235 -5.14 30.73 -7.63
C ILE A 235 -4.53 32.13 -7.76
N THR A 236 -3.66 32.34 -8.76
CA THR A 236 -2.94 33.61 -8.94
C THR A 236 -3.87 34.75 -9.33
N ARG A 237 -4.88 34.48 -10.16
CA ARG A 237 -5.93 35.45 -10.53
C ARG A 237 -6.79 35.82 -9.31
N TYR A 238 -7.21 34.83 -8.53
CA TYR A 238 -8.01 35.06 -7.32
C TYR A 238 -7.28 35.93 -6.29
N LEU A 239 -5.96 35.73 -6.14
CA LEU A 239 -5.13 36.50 -5.21
C LEU A 239 -4.71 37.88 -5.74
N GLY A 240 -5.04 38.22 -6.99
CA GLY A 240 -4.63 39.47 -7.63
C GLY A 240 -3.12 39.54 -7.93
N ILE A 241 -2.42 38.40 -7.99
CA ILE A 241 -0.97 38.32 -8.26
C ILE A 241 -0.69 38.44 -9.75
N GLY A 242 -1.63 37.98 -10.59
CA GLY A 242 -1.51 37.96 -12.05
C GLY A 242 -2.19 36.71 -12.61
N ASP A 243 -1.86 36.38 -13.86
CA ASP A 243 -2.37 35.17 -14.52
C ASP A 243 -1.22 34.23 -14.89
N TYR A 244 -0.99 33.23 -14.05
CA TYR A 244 0.09 32.24 -14.22
C TYR A 244 0.09 31.58 -15.60
N GLU A 245 -1.07 31.35 -16.22
CA GLU A 245 -1.16 30.69 -17.52
C GLU A 245 -0.51 31.53 -18.64
N SER A 246 -0.60 32.86 -18.51
CA SER A 246 -0.07 33.84 -19.47
C SER A 246 1.42 34.15 -19.30
N TRP A 247 2.02 33.73 -18.19
CA TRP A 247 3.41 34.04 -17.87
C TRP A 247 4.40 33.29 -18.75
N SER A 248 5.56 33.92 -19.00
CA SER A 248 6.67 33.24 -19.65
C SER A 248 7.20 32.11 -18.76
N GLU A 249 7.90 31.15 -19.35
CA GLU A 249 8.51 30.04 -18.60
C GLU A 249 9.45 30.54 -17.48
N ALA A 250 10.22 31.60 -17.76
CA ALA A 250 11.12 32.19 -16.77
C ALA A 250 10.35 32.82 -15.59
N ASP A 251 9.22 33.48 -15.87
CA ASP A 251 8.38 34.10 -14.83
C ASP A 251 7.68 33.02 -13.99
N LYS A 252 7.23 31.93 -14.61
CA LYS A 252 6.66 30.78 -13.90
C LYS A 252 7.68 30.15 -12.94
N GLN A 253 8.91 29.91 -13.40
CA GLN A 253 9.99 29.41 -12.56
C GLN A 253 10.29 30.37 -11.39
N ALA A 254 10.42 31.67 -11.67
CA ALA A 254 10.69 32.66 -10.65
C ALA A 254 9.60 32.72 -9.57
N PHE A 255 8.33 32.66 -9.97
CA PHE A 255 7.21 32.58 -9.06
C PHE A 255 7.24 31.30 -8.21
N LEU A 256 7.38 30.13 -8.84
CA LEU A 256 7.37 28.85 -8.12
C LEU A 256 8.53 28.74 -7.14
N ILE A 257 9.76 29.13 -7.52
CA ILE A 257 10.91 29.10 -6.61
C ILE A 257 10.69 30.02 -5.41
N ARG A 258 10.11 31.22 -5.63
CA ARG A 258 9.78 32.15 -4.54
C ARG A 258 8.76 31.55 -3.60
N GLU A 259 7.65 31.01 -4.11
CA GLU A 259 6.58 30.46 -3.27
C GLU A 259 6.98 29.14 -2.59
N LEU A 260 7.81 28.30 -3.22
CA LEU A 260 8.37 27.08 -2.61
C LEU A 260 9.28 27.36 -1.42
N ASN A 261 9.98 28.51 -1.42
CA ASN A 261 10.80 28.96 -0.30
C ASN A 261 10.02 29.81 0.73
N SER A 262 8.80 30.21 0.40
CA SER A 262 7.95 31.03 1.26
C SER A 262 7.43 30.22 2.44
N LYS A 263 7.49 30.80 3.64
CA LYS A 263 6.85 30.26 4.85
C LYS A 263 5.40 30.73 5.01
N ARG A 264 4.97 31.69 4.19
CA ARG A 264 3.59 32.19 4.17
C ARG A 264 2.76 31.27 3.27
N PRO A 265 1.60 30.77 3.74
CA PRO A 265 0.74 29.93 2.90
C PRO A 265 0.17 30.73 1.72
N LEU A 266 0.19 30.11 0.54
CA LEU A 266 -0.37 30.67 -0.70
C LEU A 266 -1.88 30.38 -0.82
N LEU A 267 -2.31 29.15 -0.54
CA LEU A 267 -3.70 28.73 -0.69
C LEU A 267 -4.62 29.46 0.30
N PRO A 268 -5.69 30.14 -0.17
CA PRO A 268 -6.67 30.75 0.73
C PRO A 268 -7.43 29.68 1.52
N ARG A 269 -7.72 29.96 2.80
CA ARG A 269 -8.37 28.99 3.70
C ARG A 269 -9.82 28.69 3.32
N ASN A 270 -10.56 29.72 2.92
CA ASN A 270 -11.96 29.65 2.54
C ASN A 270 -12.08 30.17 1.10
N TRP A 271 -11.93 29.27 0.15
CA TRP A 271 -12.01 29.58 -1.27
C TRP A 271 -12.90 28.57 -1.98
N GLU A 272 -13.70 29.05 -2.92
CA GLU A 272 -14.54 28.25 -3.79
C GLU A 272 -13.95 28.25 -5.20
N PRO A 273 -12.98 27.37 -5.49
CA PRO A 273 -12.47 27.21 -6.84
C PRO A 273 -13.49 26.51 -7.74
N SER A 274 -13.23 26.56 -9.05
CA SER A 274 -13.87 25.71 -10.04
C SER A 274 -13.76 24.22 -9.67
N ASN A 275 -14.66 23.39 -10.18
CA ASN A 275 -14.64 21.94 -9.91
C ASN A 275 -13.32 21.29 -10.31
N ASP A 276 -12.74 21.77 -11.41
CA ASP A 276 -11.51 21.22 -11.96
C ASP A 276 -10.29 21.52 -11.08
N THR A 277 -10.16 22.77 -10.62
CA THR A 277 -9.14 23.19 -9.65
C THR A 277 -9.37 22.53 -8.30
N ARG A 278 -10.62 22.38 -7.86
CA ARG A 278 -10.97 21.69 -6.61
C ARG A 278 -10.47 20.24 -6.60
N GLU A 279 -10.67 19.49 -7.69
CA GLU A 279 -10.21 18.10 -7.79
C GLU A 279 -8.69 17.97 -7.72
N VAL A 280 -7.94 18.91 -8.32
CA VAL A 280 -6.47 18.95 -8.20
C VAL A 280 -6.04 19.17 -6.75
N LEU A 281 -6.66 20.11 -6.05
CA LEU A 281 -6.35 20.43 -4.65
C LEU A 281 -6.76 19.31 -3.70
N GLU A 282 -7.97 18.77 -3.83
CA GLU A 282 -8.46 17.69 -2.97
C GLU A 282 -7.67 16.39 -3.21
N THR A 283 -7.16 16.14 -4.43
CA THR A 283 -6.17 15.07 -4.63
C THR A 283 -4.95 15.28 -3.77
N CYS A 284 -4.30 16.45 -3.85
CA CYS A 284 -3.07 16.72 -3.10
C CYS A 284 -3.30 16.58 -1.60
N LYS A 285 -4.49 16.95 -1.13
CA LYS A 285 -4.94 16.73 0.24
C LYS A 285 -5.09 15.24 0.59
N VAL A 286 -5.68 14.42 -0.29
CA VAL A 286 -5.71 12.94 -0.10
C VAL A 286 -4.30 12.38 0.04
N ILE A 287 -3.35 12.83 -0.80
CA ILE A 287 -1.95 12.41 -0.73
C ILE A 287 -1.34 12.77 0.63
N ALA A 288 -1.59 13.99 1.12
CA ALA A 288 -1.08 14.45 2.40
C ALA A 288 -1.73 13.77 3.62
N GLU A 289 -3.01 13.39 3.50
CA GLU A 289 -3.76 12.67 4.55
C GLU A 289 -3.41 11.18 4.60
N ALA A 290 -2.94 10.60 3.50
CA ALA A 290 -2.60 9.19 3.40
C ALA A 290 -1.34 8.86 4.24
N PRO A 291 -1.27 7.68 4.88
CA PRO A 291 -0.03 7.24 5.54
C PRO A 291 1.15 7.26 4.56
N LYS A 292 2.30 7.79 4.99
CA LYS A 292 3.54 7.74 4.20
C LYS A 292 3.81 6.30 3.74
N GLY A 293 4.11 6.14 2.46
CA GLY A 293 4.27 4.83 1.81
C GLY A 293 3.03 4.32 1.10
N SER A 294 1.87 4.99 1.19
CA SER A 294 0.66 4.59 0.44
C SER A 294 0.71 5.02 -1.04
N ILE A 295 1.32 6.19 -1.29
CA ILE A 295 1.57 6.73 -2.63
C ILE A 295 3.02 6.44 -2.99
N ALA A 296 3.27 5.91 -4.19
CA ALA A 296 4.61 5.63 -4.69
C ALA A 296 5.21 6.85 -5.42
N ALA A 297 4.48 7.41 -6.38
CA ALA A 297 4.89 8.61 -7.11
C ALA A 297 3.71 9.53 -7.47
N TYR A 298 4.05 10.77 -7.84
CA TYR A 298 3.17 11.68 -8.57
C TYR A 298 3.73 11.82 -10.00
N VAL A 299 2.97 11.38 -10.99
CA VAL A 299 3.32 11.41 -12.40
C VAL A 299 2.60 12.58 -13.07
N ILE A 300 3.36 13.39 -13.81
CA ILE A 300 2.81 14.51 -14.58
C ILE A 300 2.82 14.10 -16.06
N SER A 301 1.63 13.86 -16.62
CA SER A 301 1.48 13.62 -18.06
C SER A 301 1.69 14.92 -18.84
N MET A 302 2.09 14.79 -20.11
CA MET A 302 2.31 15.93 -21.00
C MET A 302 3.29 16.97 -20.43
N ALA A 303 4.28 16.53 -19.64
CA ALA A 303 5.36 17.39 -19.17
C ALA A 303 6.19 17.88 -20.37
N LYS A 304 6.34 19.20 -20.53
CA LYS A 304 7.06 19.83 -21.64
C LYS A 304 8.22 20.70 -21.19
N ASN A 305 8.11 21.31 -20.01
CA ASN A 305 9.09 22.24 -19.46
C ASN A 305 9.52 21.80 -18.05
N ALA A 306 10.42 22.57 -17.43
CA ALA A 306 10.81 22.36 -16.03
C ALA A 306 9.67 22.71 -15.05
N VAL A 307 8.68 23.48 -15.53
CA VAL A 307 7.48 23.91 -14.82
C VAL A 307 6.23 23.24 -15.37
#